data_AF-A0A8H8J9R8-F1
#
_entry.id   AF-A0A8H8J9R8-F1
#
_cell.length_a   1.000
_cell.length_b   1.000
_cell.length_c   1.000
_cell.angle_alpha   90.00
_cell.angle_beta   90.00
_cell.angle_gamma   90.00
#
_symmetry.space_group_name_H-M   'P 1'
#
loop_
_entity.id
_entity.type
_entity.pdbx_description
1 polymer ?
#
loop_
_entity_poly.entity_id
_entity_poly.type
_entity_poly.pdbx_seq_one_letter_code
_entity_poly.pdbx_strand_id
1 'polypeptide(L)'
;MPINPYHTAAPPDRYRGTAPNADSVPFTFTGLISAMRYTNELERLAIPEDPQAQNAHAEAYVQQIHVARVIFEQNDLANNPRLSLPDIVDSVLQRSIPVLQATFSAVVDDKLNQFEERLRQQVANDMDKRFQQQASEINNRFKQQASDIDNRLKQQASDIDNRFKQQASDIDNRLKQQASDIDNRFKQQAGDIDNRFRQQQTQDLDKRFGQQAGNLENRLKQHTQDLDKRLRKQADGFSTTLGQRLQQQGAAFTETLDQRFEQHEQMMETRFEAVNYSLIEVRDHLSDRLDAIEKRQSEIDQGNTTDFSDMEQRVEQLRKKTDDLSRRFDEGVPERVNDRLNDLLNDMRQTQHELRALAPLVTRIHASVEDMRDNQLREVNLRLRSLDISQRLLINGSRQSGGWLEIPNANGEFPTQLENPLPAIGSTDAMGALNDFFLHRYTRFYGLEAADAVEPQNDWLLAPADRENLLSALRTYLTQPRL
;
A
#
# COMPACT_ATOMS: atom_id res chain seq x y z
N MET A 1 105.25 -34.39 21.70
CA MET A 1 105.78 -35.70 22.09
C MET A 1 107.29 -35.61 22.19
N PRO A 2 107.92 -35.99 23.32
CA PRO A 2 109.38 -36.03 23.47
C PRO A 2 109.91 -37.47 23.55
N ILE A 3 110.97 -37.82 22.79
CA ILE A 3 111.85 -38.97 23.06
C ILE A 3 113.32 -38.59 22.70
N ASN A 4 114.26 -39.09 23.52
CA ASN A 4 115.72 -38.86 23.60
C ASN A 4 116.49 -39.99 22.83
N PRO A 5 117.75 -40.40 23.10
CA PRO A 5 119.06 -39.73 23.32
C PRO A 5 120.15 -40.21 22.30
N TYR A 6 121.44 -39.82 22.49
CA TYR A 6 122.69 -40.66 22.45
C TYR A 6 123.93 -39.72 22.49
N HIS A 7 124.65 -39.55 23.61
CA HIS A 7 125.78 -40.34 24.17
C HIS A 7 127.19 -40.18 23.53
N THR A 8 128.00 -39.28 24.15
CA THR A 8 129.41 -39.44 24.63
C THR A 8 130.39 -40.45 24.00
N ALA A 9 131.59 -39.99 23.60
CA ALA A 9 132.90 -40.61 23.92
C ALA A 9 134.15 -39.75 23.55
N ALA A 10 135.12 -39.70 24.46
CA ALA A 10 136.59 -39.54 24.25
C ALA A 10 137.26 -40.83 24.82
N PRO A 11 138.59 -41.13 24.82
CA PRO A 11 139.83 -40.31 24.68
C PRO A 11 140.88 -41.03 23.74
N PRO A 12 142.25 -41.05 23.91
CA PRO A 12 143.20 -40.32 24.77
C PRO A 12 144.51 -39.78 24.12
N ASP A 13 145.30 -39.03 24.92
CA ASP A 13 146.71 -38.68 24.68
C ASP A 13 147.65 -39.90 24.54
N ARG A 14 148.74 -39.75 23.75
CA ARG A 14 150.09 -40.25 24.09
C ARG A 14 151.25 -39.77 23.19
N TYR A 15 152.41 -39.59 23.83
CA TYR A 15 153.79 -39.44 23.31
C TYR A 15 154.19 -38.18 22.49
N ARG A 16 154.80 -37.23 23.21
CA ARG A 16 155.84 -36.31 22.68
C ARG A 16 157.12 -37.09 22.37
N GLY A 17 157.73 -36.80 21.23
CA GLY A 17 159.14 -37.07 20.92
C GLY A 17 159.70 -35.97 20.04
N THR A 18 160.75 -35.27 20.49
CA THR A 18 161.39 -34.16 19.75
C THR A 18 162.61 -34.67 18.99
N ALA A 19 162.64 -34.49 17.66
CA ALA A 19 163.81 -34.75 16.82
C ALA A 19 164.67 -33.46 16.62
N PRO A 20 166.00 -33.56 16.39
CA PRO A 20 166.90 -32.40 16.44
C PRO A 20 167.07 -31.66 15.09
N ASN A 21 167.42 -30.36 15.16
CA ASN A 21 167.77 -29.54 14.00
C ASN A 21 169.00 -30.07 13.24
N ALA A 22 168.95 -30.03 11.90
CA ALA A 22 169.98 -30.56 11.00
C ALA A 22 171.01 -29.51 10.50
N ASP A 23 170.99 -28.28 10.99
CA ASP A 23 171.78 -27.15 10.45
C ASP A 23 173.26 -27.08 10.90
N SER A 24 173.88 -28.19 11.35
CA SER A 24 175.25 -28.12 11.93
C SER A 24 176.12 -29.38 11.77
N VAL A 25 176.44 -29.76 10.53
CA VAL A 25 177.55 -30.70 10.23
C VAL A 25 178.49 -30.11 9.17
N PRO A 26 179.80 -29.92 9.45
CA PRO A 26 180.73 -29.37 8.47
C PRO A 26 180.98 -30.31 7.28
N PHE A 27 180.89 -29.78 6.06
CA PHE A 27 181.25 -30.51 4.84
C PHE A 27 182.75 -30.82 4.81
N THR A 28 183.12 -32.08 4.98
CA THR A 28 184.47 -32.61 4.74
C THR A 28 184.42 -33.69 3.67
N PHE A 29 185.47 -33.82 2.85
CA PHE A 29 185.49 -34.77 1.73
C PHE A 29 185.33 -36.23 2.21
N THR A 30 185.89 -36.56 3.37
CA THR A 30 185.69 -37.85 4.05
C THR A 30 184.24 -38.03 4.52
N GLY A 31 183.61 -36.98 5.05
CA GLY A 31 182.19 -36.96 5.39
C GLY A 31 181.29 -37.22 4.18
N LEU A 32 181.65 -36.70 3.00
CA LEU A 32 180.90 -36.93 1.76
C LEU A 32 180.90 -38.42 1.36
N ILE A 33 182.06 -39.09 1.42
CA ILE A 33 182.19 -40.53 1.13
C ILE A 33 181.46 -41.38 2.19
N SER A 34 181.54 -41.00 3.47
CA SER A 34 180.82 -41.67 4.55
C SER A 34 179.31 -41.53 4.40
N ALA A 35 178.81 -40.34 4.06
CA ALA A 35 177.39 -40.09 3.79
C ALA A 35 176.89 -40.95 2.62
N MET A 36 177.60 -40.97 1.48
CA MET A 36 177.24 -41.79 0.32
C MET A 36 177.22 -43.31 0.61
N ARG A 37 177.95 -43.78 1.62
CA ARG A 37 177.91 -45.20 2.03
C ARG A 37 176.76 -45.48 3.00
N TYR A 38 176.42 -44.53 3.88
CA TYR A 38 175.30 -44.62 4.82
C TYR A 38 173.93 -44.49 4.12
N THR A 39 173.85 -43.75 3.01
CA THR A 39 172.59 -43.55 2.24
C THR A 39 172.08 -44.82 1.56
N ASN A 40 172.96 -45.74 1.15
CA ASN A 40 172.55 -47.04 0.60
C ASN A 40 171.88 -47.96 1.63
N GLU A 41 172.09 -47.74 2.93
CA GLU A 41 171.42 -48.51 3.99
C GLU A 41 170.07 -47.89 4.39
N LEU A 42 169.94 -46.56 4.29
CA LEU A 42 168.68 -45.86 4.59
C LEU A 42 167.57 -46.12 3.56
N GLU A 43 167.89 -46.39 2.29
CA GLU A 43 166.92 -46.85 1.27
C GLU A 43 166.21 -48.17 1.64
N ARG A 44 166.73 -48.95 2.60
CA ARG A 44 166.20 -50.30 2.94
C ARG A 44 165.28 -50.38 4.16
N LEU A 45 165.05 -49.29 4.91
CA LEU A 45 164.52 -49.39 6.28
C LEU A 45 163.36 -48.44 6.68
N ALA A 46 162.67 -47.77 5.73
CA ALA A 46 161.67 -46.75 6.06
C ALA A 46 160.19 -47.15 5.80
N ILE A 47 159.41 -47.30 6.89
CA ILE A 47 157.92 -47.31 6.99
C ILE A 47 157.58 -46.84 8.43
N PRO A 48 156.56 -45.99 8.74
CA PRO A 48 155.65 -45.15 7.92
C PRO A 48 155.57 -43.65 8.39
N GLU A 49 154.56 -42.94 7.87
CA GLU A 49 153.91 -41.66 8.28
C GLU A 49 154.26 -40.36 7.50
N ASP A 50 153.19 -39.71 7.02
CA ASP A 50 153.07 -38.55 6.10
C ASP A 50 153.79 -38.63 4.72
N PRO A 51 153.06 -39.05 3.65
CA PRO A 51 153.60 -39.12 2.29
C PRO A 51 153.99 -37.78 1.66
N GLN A 52 153.34 -36.66 2.00
CA GLN A 52 153.58 -35.40 1.29
C GLN A 52 154.80 -34.64 1.83
N ALA A 53 155.06 -34.75 3.13
CA ALA A 53 156.25 -34.16 3.76
C ALA A 53 157.55 -34.90 3.37
N GLN A 54 157.53 -36.24 3.37
CA GLN A 54 158.70 -37.02 2.97
C GLN A 54 159.04 -36.87 1.49
N ASN A 55 158.06 -36.79 0.58
CA ASN A 55 158.37 -36.76 -0.86
C ASN A 55 159.20 -35.52 -1.24
N ALA A 56 158.90 -34.34 -0.69
CA ALA A 56 159.71 -33.14 -0.93
C ALA A 56 161.13 -33.23 -0.33
N HIS A 57 161.29 -33.87 0.83
CA HIS A 57 162.59 -34.00 1.49
C HIS A 57 163.46 -35.10 0.85
N ALA A 58 162.83 -36.20 0.42
CA ALA A 58 163.46 -37.28 -0.32
C ALA A 58 163.85 -36.83 -1.74
N GLU A 59 162.98 -36.09 -2.46
CA GLU A 59 163.34 -35.45 -3.73
C GLU A 59 164.56 -34.53 -3.58
N ALA A 60 164.60 -33.70 -2.52
CA ALA A 60 165.74 -32.83 -2.25
C ALA A 60 167.04 -33.63 -1.98
N TYR A 61 166.98 -34.69 -1.16
CA TYR A 61 168.14 -35.56 -0.91
C TYR A 61 168.59 -36.32 -2.15
N VAL A 62 167.66 -36.89 -2.93
CA VAL A 62 167.97 -37.60 -4.18
C VAL A 62 168.56 -36.65 -5.22
N GLN A 63 168.05 -35.42 -5.36
CA GLN A 63 168.65 -34.42 -6.25
C GLN A 63 170.05 -33.99 -5.78
N GLN A 64 170.28 -33.80 -4.48
CA GLN A 64 171.62 -33.52 -3.94
C GLN A 64 172.61 -34.68 -4.22
N ILE A 65 172.17 -35.93 -4.03
CA ILE A 65 172.97 -37.13 -4.34
C ILE A 65 173.24 -37.24 -5.85
N HIS A 66 172.24 -36.94 -6.70
CA HIS A 66 172.39 -36.99 -8.16
C HIS A 66 173.37 -35.92 -8.65
N VAL A 67 173.27 -34.69 -8.14
CA VAL A 67 174.23 -33.61 -8.40
C VAL A 67 175.65 -34.01 -7.95
N ALA A 68 175.80 -34.51 -6.72
CA ALA A 68 177.11 -34.94 -6.21
C ALA A 68 177.72 -36.08 -7.05
N ARG A 69 176.91 -37.06 -7.46
CA ARG A 69 177.32 -38.15 -8.35
C ARG A 69 177.73 -37.65 -9.72
N VAL A 70 176.93 -36.81 -10.39
CA VAL A 70 177.24 -36.30 -11.74
C VAL A 70 178.51 -35.45 -11.71
N ILE A 71 178.72 -34.63 -10.66
CA ILE A 71 179.97 -33.88 -10.47
C ILE A 71 181.16 -34.83 -10.29
N PHE A 72 181.00 -35.94 -9.56
CA PHE A 72 182.09 -36.90 -9.34
C PHE A 72 182.41 -37.72 -10.60
N GLU A 73 181.39 -38.21 -11.30
CA GLU A 73 181.50 -39.03 -12.52
C GLU A 73 182.02 -38.19 -13.72
N GLN A 74 181.51 -36.97 -13.94
CA GLN A 74 181.94 -36.15 -15.08
C GLN A 74 183.34 -35.51 -14.92
N ASN A 75 183.90 -35.46 -13.70
CA ASN A 75 185.25 -34.93 -13.48
C ASN A 75 186.35 -36.00 -13.49
N ASP A 76 185.99 -37.28 -13.70
CA ASP A 76 186.92 -38.42 -13.87
C ASP A 76 187.99 -38.53 -12.75
N LEU A 77 187.64 -38.03 -11.56
CA LEU A 77 188.54 -37.84 -10.41
C LEU A 77 189.10 -39.16 -9.84
N ALA A 78 188.56 -40.29 -10.27
CA ALA A 78 189.00 -41.62 -9.87
C ALA A 78 190.22 -42.15 -10.65
N ASN A 79 190.53 -41.61 -11.85
CA ASN A 79 191.33 -42.33 -12.85
C ASN A 79 192.67 -41.68 -13.28
N ASN A 80 193.07 -40.51 -12.75
CA ASN A 80 194.25 -39.79 -13.27
C ASN A 80 195.25 -39.32 -12.18
N PRO A 81 196.33 -40.08 -11.88
CA PRO A 81 197.25 -39.81 -10.77
C PRO A 81 198.33 -38.74 -11.08
N ARG A 82 198.04 -37.75 -11.94
CA ARG A 82 198.99 -36.69 -12.35
C ARG A 82 198.41 -35.27 -12.46
N LEU A 83 197.14 -35.05 -12.13
CA LEU A 83 196.56 -33.71 -12.10
C LEU A 83 196.98 -32.98 -10.82
N SER A 84 197.42 -31.72 -10.95
CA SER A 84 197.72 -30.89 -9.79
C SER A 84 196.42 -30.36 -9.17
N LEU A 85 196.46 -29.92 -7.90
CA LEU A 85 195.27 -29.42 -7.21
C LEU A 85 194.55 -28.29 -8.01
N PRO A 86 195.27 -27.33 -8.63
CA PRO A 86 194.67 -26.35 -9.55
C PRO A 86 193.94 -26.97 -10.75
N ASP A 87 194.52 -27.96 -11.44
CA ASP A 87 193.90 -28.58 -12.62
C ASP A 87 192.61 -29.33 -12.27
N ILE A 88 192.59 -29.96 -11.09
CA ILE A 88 191.40 -30.60 -10.52
C ILE A 88 190.32 -29.56 -10.26
N VAL A 89 190.67 -28.45 -9.61
CA VAL A 89 189.72 -27.37 -9.30
C VAL A 89 189.18 -26.75 -10.60
N ASP A 90 190.04 -26.47 -11.59
CA ASP A 90 189.61 -25.82 -12.84
C ASP A 90 188.75 -26.76 -13.71
N SER A 91 189.08 -28.05 -13.79
CA SER A 91 188.21 -29.03 -14.47
C SER A 91 186.85 -29.17 -13.75
N VAL A 92 186.86 -29.23 -12.41
CA VAL A 92 185.62 -29.26 -11.61
C VAL A 92 184.80 -28.00 -11.88
N LEU A 93 185.39 -26.80 -11.86
CA LEU A 93 184.66 -25.56 -12.12
C LEU A 93 184.10 -25.53 -13.55
N GLN A 94 184.89 -25.87 -14.58
CA GLN A 94 184.44 -25.87 -15.98
C GLN A 94 183.32 -26.88 -16.27
N ARG A 95 183.32 -28.06 -15.63
CA ARG A 95 182.30 -29.11 -15.87
C ARG A 95 181.11 -29.04 -14.92
N SER A 96 181.34 -28.76 -13.64
CA SER A 96 180.26 -28.74 -12.64
C SER A 96 179.39 -27.48 -12.70
N ILE A 97 179.95 -26.30 -13.02
CA ILE A 97 179.16 -25.05 -13.04
C ILE A 97 178.04 -25.12 -14.09
N PRO A 98 178.28 -25.52 -15.36
CA PRO A 98 177.20 -25.64 -16.34
C PRO A 98 176.13 -26.67 -15.96
N VAL A 99 176.53 -27.79 -15.36
CA VAL A 99 175.60 -28.83 -14.87
C VAL A 99 174.76 -28.34 -13.70
N LEU A 100 175.39 -27.69 -12.71
CA LEU A 100 174.70 -27.07 -11.58
C LEU A 100 173.73 -25.99 -12.03
N GLN A 101 174.14 -25.14 -12.98
CA GLN A 101 173.28 -24.10 -13.55
C GLN A 101 172.09 -24.69 -14.31
N ALA A 102 172.31 -25.72 -15.15
CA ALA A 102 171.24 -26.40 -15.87
C ALA A 102 170.27 -27.13 -14.92
N THR A 103 170.79 -27.80 -13.89
CA THR A 103 169.97 -28.49 -12.87
C THR A 103 169.17 -27.48 -12.05
N PHE A 104 169.79 -26.36 -11.64
CA PHE A 104 169.11 -25.30 -10.92
C PHE A 104 168.00 -24.66 -11.76
N SER A 105 168.27 -24.33 -13.03
CA SER A 105 167.23 -23.87 -13.97
C SER A 105 166.09 -24.87 -14.09
N ALA A 106 166.37 -26.16 -14.33
CA ALA A 106 165.33 -27.17 -14.45
C ALA A 106 164.47 -27.33 -13.19
N VAL A 107 165.06 -27.23 -11.99
CA VAL A 107 164.32 -27.27 -10.72
C VAL A 107 163.50 -26.00 -10.49
N VAL A 108 164.04 -24.83 -10.86
CA VAL A 108 163.30 -23.56 -10.81
C VAL A 108 162.12 -23.59 -11.79
N ASP A 109 162.32 -24.07 -13.02
CA ASP A 109 161.27 -24.20 -14.03
C ASP A 109 160.18 -25.20 -13.59
N ASP A 110 160.55 -26.37 -13.04
CA ASP A 110 159.59 -27.33 -12.47
C ASP A 110 158.77 -26.70 -11.33
N LYS A 111 159.41 -26.00 -10.38
CA LYS A 111 158.71 -25.37 -9.26
C LYS A 111 157.86 -24.17 -9.69
N LEU A 112 158.28 -23.41 -10.71
CA LEU A 112 157.46 -22.37 -11.32
C LEU A 112 156.23 -22.98 -12.00
N ASN A 113 156.39 -24.01 -12.84
CA ASN A 113 155.26 -24.70 -13.48
C ASN A 113 154.28 -25.31 -12.46
N GLN A 114 154.79 -25.94 -11.40
CA GLN A 114 153.96 -26.46 -10.29
C GLN A 114 153.23 -25.35 -9.53
N PHE A 115 153.87 -24.19 -9.34
CA PHE A 115 153.28 -23.04 -8.69
C PHE A 115 152.21 -22.37 -9.57
N GLU A 116 152.48 -22.20 -10.86
CA GLU A 116 151.53 -21.66 -11.84
C GLU A 116 150.29 -22.54 -11.96
N GLU A 117 150.43 -23.85 -12.08
CA GLU A 117 149.27 -24.75 -12.19
C GLU A 117 148.47 -24.81 -10.87
N ARG A 118 149.13 -24.77 -9.70
CA ARG A 118 148.44 -24.64 -8.40
C ARG A 118 147.68 -23.31 -8.29
N LEU A 119 148.30 -22.19 -8.65
CA LEU A 119 147.64 -20.88 -8.67
C LEU A 119 146.46 -20.88 -9.63
N ARG A 120 146.63 -21.42 -10.84
CA ARG A 120 145.60 -21.51 -11.87
C ARG A 120 144.41 -22.34 -11.41
N GLN A 121 144.65 -23.51 -10.81
CA GLN A 121 143.60 -24.35 -10.24
C GLN A 121 142.90 -23.67 -9.05
N GLN A 122 143.66 -23.05 -8.14
CA GLN A 122 143.06 -22.36 -7.00
C GLN A 122 142.20 -21.17 -7.45
N VAL A 123 142.71 -20.32 -8.34
CA VAL A 123 141.97 -19.18 -8.89
C VAL A 123 140.74 -19.63 -9.68
N ALA A 124 140.84 -20.68 -10.50
CA ALA A 124 139.68 -21.24 -11.20
C ALA A 124 138.60 -21.75 -10.22
N ASN A 125 138.99 -22.53 -9.20
CA ASN A 125 138.08 -23.08 -8.20
C ASN A 125 137.43 -21.99 -7.33
N ASP A 126 138.18 -20.97 -6.92
CA ASP A 126 137.66 -19.87 -6.11
C ASP A 126 136.77 -18.93 -6.93
N MET A 127 137.06 -18.71 -8.21
CA MET A 127 136.16 -18.00 -9.12
C MET A 127 134.86 -18.79 -9.35
N ASP A 128 134.93 -20.08 -9.66
CA ASP A 128 133.75 -20.92 -9.91
C ASP A 128 132.83 -20.97 -8.69
N LYS A 129 133.37 -21.19 -7.48
CA LYS A 129 132.62 -21.09 -6.22
C LYS A 129 131.94 -19.72 -6.05
N ARG A 130 132.65 -18.62 -6.31
CA ARG A 130 132.08 -17.25 -6.21
C ARG A 130 130.96 -17.03 -7.24
N PHE A 131 131.14 -17.48 -8.48
CA PHE A 131 130.10 -17.39 -9.52
C PHE A 131 128.88 -18.22 -9.17
N GLN A 132 129.04 -19.46 -8.70
CA GLN A 132 127.94 -20.32 -8.26
C GLN A 132 127.18 -19.71 -7.07
N GLN A 133 127.89 -19.16 -6.08
CA GLN A 133 127.28 -18.44 -4.95
C GLN A 133 126.48 -17.21 -5.42
N GLN A 134 127.08 -16.35 -6.25
CA GLN A 134 126.40 -15.16 -6.78
C GLN A 134 125.19 -15.51 -7.65
N ALA A 135 125.29 -16.52 -8.51
CA ALA A 135 124.18 -17.00 -9.33
C ALA A 135 123.03 -17.55 -8.46
N SER A 136 123.35 -18.28 -7.40
CA SER A 136 122.37 -18.77 -6.41
C SER A 136 121.68 -17.64 -5.67
N GLU A 137 122.43 -16.64 -5.17
CA GLU A 137 121.87 -15.45 -4.52
C GLU A 137 120.95 -14.67 -5.45
N ILE A 138 121.38 -14.41 -6.70
CA ILE A 138 120.59 -13.70 -7.70
C ILE A 138 119.29 -14.46 -8.00
N ASN A 139 119.35 -15.77 -8.22
CA ASN A 139 118.18 -16.62 -8.45
C ASN A 139 117.20 -16.60 -7.26
N ASN A 140 117.72 -16.65 -6.03
CA ASN A 140 116.89 -16.58 -4.82
C ASN A 140 116.22 -15.21 -4.65
N ARG A 141 116.93 -14.11 -4.93
CA ARG A 141 116.34 -12.76 -4.94
C ARG A 141 115.26 -12.62 -6.01
N PHE A 142 115.47 -13.14 -7.23
CA PHE A 142 114.44 -13.14 -8.27
C PHE A 142 113.21 -13.95 -7.87
N LYS A 143 113.37 -15.14 -7.27
CA LYS A 143 112.24 -15.94 -6.76
C LYS A 143 111.44 -15.22 -5.67
N GLN A 144 112.12 -14.56 -4.75
CA GLN A 144 111.48 -13.75 -3.70
C GLN A 144 110.69 -12.59 -4.32
N GLN A 145 111.32 -11.79 -5.19
CA GLN A 145 110.65 -10.68 -5.88
C GLN A 145 109.44 -11.14 -6.73
N ALA A 146 109.55 -12.27 -7.43
CA ALA A 146 108.44 -12.82 -8.19
C ALA A 146 107.28 -13.25 -7.28
N SER A 147 107.57 -13.87 -6.13
CA SER A 147 106.55 -14.24 -5.13
C SER A 147 105.90 -13.02 -4.49
N ASP A 148 106.66 -11.95 -4.21
CA ASP A 148 106.13 -10.71 -3.65
C ASP A 148 105.23 -9.98 -4.65
N ILE A 149 105.58 -9.98 -5.93
CA ILE A 149 104.75 -9.43 -7.01
C ILE A 149 103.44 -10.23 -7.15
N ASP A 150 103.50 -11.56 -7.21
CA ASP A 150 102.31 -12.43 -7.28
C ASP A 150 101.38 -12.23 -6.07
N ASN A 151 101.93 -12.18 -4.85
CA ASN A 151 101.16 -11.91 -3.64
C ASN A 151 100.48 -10.52 -3.68
N ARG A 152 101.20 -9.47 -4.12
CA ARG A 152 100.64 -8.12 -4.26
C ARG A 152 99.54 -8.04 -5.33
N LEU A 153 99.72 -8.72 -6.47
CA LEU A 153 98.70 -8.79 -7.52
C LEU A 153 97.43 -9.51 -7.04
N LYS A 154 97.58 -10.62 -6.30
CA LYS A 154 96.45 -11.34 -5.68
C LYS A 154 95.70 -10.47 -4.66
N GLN A 155 96.41 -9.73 -3.81
CA GLN A 155 95.80 -8.78 -2.87
C GLN A 155 95.05 -7.67 -3.61
N GLN A 156 95.67 -7.04 -4.61
CA GLN A 156 95.02 -5.99 -5.41
C GLN A 156 93.78 -6.50 -6.15
N ALA A 157 93.82 -7.71 -6.72
CA ALA A 157 92.66 -8.31 -7.36
C ALA A 157 91.52 -8.57 -6.37
N SER A 158 91.83 -9.07 -5.16
CA SER A 158 90.83 -9.27 -4.10
C SER A 158 90.24 -7.95 -3.58
N ASP A 159 91.04 -6.90 -3.44
CA ASP A 159 90.56 -5.58 -3.02
C ASP A 159 89.63 -4.95 -4.07
N ILE A 160 89.94 -5.14 -5.36
CA ILE A 160 89.09 -4.69 -6.46
C ILE A 160 87.75 -5.43 -6.48
N ASP A 161 87.77 -6.77 -6.37
CA ASP A 161 86.55 -7.60 -6.29
C ASP A 161 85.67 -7.23 -5.08
N ASN A 162 86.28 -7.03 -3.91
CA ASN A 162 85.57 -6.58 -2.71
C ASN A 162 84.93 -5.19 -2.90
N ARG A 163 85.62 -4.24 -3.53
CA ARG A 163 85.08 -2.91 -3.84
C ARG A 163 83.91 -2.98 -4.83
N PHE A 164 84.00 -3.81 -5.87
CA PHE A 164 82.90 -4.01 -6.81
C PHE A 164 81.67 -4.63 -6.13
N LYS A 165 81.85 -5.61 -5.26
CA LYS A 165 80.76 -6.23 -4.47
C LYS A 165 80.06 -5.21 -3.55
N GLN A 166 80.84 -4.36 -2.88
CA GLN A 166 80.29 -3.27 -2.06
C GLN A 166 79.49 -2.27 -2.90
N GLN A 167 80.06 -1.77 -4.00
CA GLN A 167 79.37 -0.84 -4.89
C GLN A 167 78.08 -1.43 -5.50
N ALA A 168 78.09 -2.71 -5.88
CA ALA A 168 76.90 -3.39 -6.38
C ALA A 168 75.81 -3.49 -5.29
N SER A 169 76.18 -3.81 -4.05
CA SER A 169 75.25 -3.83 -2.91
C SER A 169 74.68 -2.45 -2.58
N ASP A 170 75.49 -1.40 -2.65
CA ASP A 170 75.04 -0.02 -2.41
C ASP A 170 74.07 0.46 -3.51
N ILE A 171 74.31 0.08 -4.76
CA ILE A 171 73.40 0.37 -5.88
C ILE A 171 72.06 -0.36 -5.70
N ASP A 172 72.07 -1.66 -5.38
CA ASP A 172 70.86 -2.45 -5.12
C ASP A 172 70.05 -1.89 -3.93
N ASN A 173 70.71 -1.55 -2.83
CA ASN A 173 70.07 -0.91 -1.68
C ASN A 173 69.43 0.45 -2.04
N ARG A 174 70.12 1.29 -2.82
CA ARG A 174 69.57 2.58 -3.28
C ARG A 174 68.39 2.41 -4.23
N LEU A 175 68.43 1.43 -5.13
CA LEU A 175 67.32 1.12 -6.04
C LEU A 175 66.09 0.62 -5.27
N LYS A 176 66.27 -0.23 -4.26
CA LYS A 176 65.19 -0.69 -3.36
C LYS A 176 64.56 0.46 -2.58
N GLN A 177 65.37 1.38 -2.04
CA GLN A 177 64.87 2.58 -1.38
C GLN A 177 64.07 3.47 -2.34
N GLN A 178 64.61 3.76 -3.52
CA GLN A 178 63.90 4.56 -4.54
C GLN A 178 62.58 3.92 -4.99
N ALA A 179 62.54 2.60 -5.17
CA ALA A 179 61.32 1.88 -5.49
C ALA A 179 60.27 1.99 -4.37
N SER A 180 60.70 1.88 -3.10
CA SER A 180 59.80 2.06 -1.94
C SER A 180 59.29 3.49 -1.82
N ASP A 181 60.12 4.51 -2.09
CA ASP A 181 59.71 5.92 -2.07
C ASP A 181 58.70 6.23 -3.18
N ILE A 182 58.87 5.63 -4.36
CA ILE A 182 57.93 5.74 -5.48
C ILE A 182 56.59 5.09 -5.12
N ASP A 183 56.59 3.87 -4.59
CA ASP A 183 55.38 3.17 -4.15
C ASP A 183 54.63 3.94 -3.04
N ASN A 184 55.35 4.47 -2.04
CA ASN A 184 54.78 5.32 -1.00
C ASN A 184 54.14 6.60 -1.56
N ARG A 185 54.79 7.26 -2.53
CA ARG A 185 54.23 8.44 -3.22
C ARG A 185 52.97 8.09 -4.02
N PHE A 186 52.96 6.96 -4.74
CA PHE A 186 51.77 6.51 -5.47
C PHE A 186 50.61 6.20 -4.51
N LYS A 187 50.87 5.54 -3.38
CA LYS A 187 49.85 5.27 -2.35
C LYS A 187 49.27 6.56 -1.75
N GLN A 188 50.11 7.53 -1.43
CA GLN A 188 49.66 8.85 -0.95
C GLN A 188 48.81 9.57 -2.02
N GLN A 189 49.29 9.64 -3.26
CA GLN A 189 48.57 10.30 -4.35
C GLN A 189 47.23 9.61 -4.67
N ALA A 190 47.15 8.28 -4.60
CA ALA A 190 45.91 7.54 -4.75
C ALA A 190 44.92 7.84 -3.61
N GLY A 191 45.40 7.91 -2.36
CA GLY A 191 44.59 8.31 -1.21
C GLY A 191 44.08 9.75 -1.31
N ASP A 192 44.91 10.69 -1.77
CA ASP A 192 44.51 12.07 -2.03
C ASP A 192 43.45 12.18 -3.13
N ILE A 193 43.54 11.35 -4.17
CA ILE A 193 42.53 11.29 -5.25
C ILE A 193 41.20 10.74 -4.70
N ASP A 194 41.21 9.64 -3.93
CA ASP A 194 39.98 9.08 -3.32
C ASP A 194 39.34 10.09 -2.35
N ASN A 195 40.15 10.76 -1.51
CA ASN A 195 39.69 11.81 -0.60
C ASN A 195 39.05 12.99 -1.35
N ARG A 196 39.69 13.50 -2.41
CA ARG A 196 39.10 14.58 -3.24
C ARG A 196 37.83 14.12 -3.92
N PHE A 197 37.80 12.90 -4.47
CA PHE A 197 36.64 12.35 -5.15
C PHE A 197 35.44 12.26 -4.19
N ARG A 198 35.62 11.64 -3.01
CA ARG A 198 34.59 11.57 -1.97
C ARG A 198 34.13 12.96 -1.53
N GLN A 199 35.05 13.85 -1.16
CA GLN A 199 34.68 15.17 -0.64
C GLN A 199 33.97 16.02 -1.70
N GLN A 200 34.52 16.12 -2.91
CA GLN A 200 33.95 16.99 -3.94
C GLN A 200 32.66 16.43 -4.54
N GLN A 201 32.62 15.15 -4.92
CA GLN A 201 31.42 14.60 -5.56
C GLN A 201 30.27 14.46 -4.57
N THR A 202 30.50 13.96 -3.35
CA THR A 202 29.41 13.84 -2.37
C THR A 202 28.87 15.21 -1.97
N GLN A 203 29.73 16.20 -1.68
CA GLN A 203 29.25 17.54 -1.31
C GLN A 203 28.57 18.29 -2.47
N ASP A 204 29.01 18.11 -3.73
CA ASP A 204 28.34 18.71 -4.88
C ASP A 204 26.99 18.04 -5.17
N LEU A 205 26.94 16.71 -5.10
CA LEU A 205 25.67 15.95 -5.21
C LEU A 205 24.70 16.35 -4.10
N ASP A 206 25.12 16.40 -2.83
CA ASP A 206 24.28 16.82 -1.71
C ASP A 206 23.74 18.24 -1.89
N LYS A 207 24.59 19.19 -2.34
CA LYS A 207 24.15 20.55 -2.67
C LYS A 207 23.12 20.57 -3.80
N ARG A 208 23.34 19.79 -4.87
CA ARG A 208 22.44 19.72 -6.02
C ARG A 208 21.11 19.05 -5.66
N PHE A 209 21.12 17.99 -4.85
CA PHE A 209 19.91 17.37 -4.32
C PHE A 209 19.17 18.31 -3.37
N GLY A 210 19.85 19.00 -2.46
CA GLY A 210 19.24 20.00 -1.58
C GLY A 210 18.59 21.15 -2.35
N GLN A 211 19.24 21.67 -3.39
CA GLN A 211 18.66 22.68 -4.28
C GLN A 211 17.45 22.13 -5.06
N GLN A 212 17.51 20.91 -5.58
CA GLN A 212 16.37 20.30 -6.27
C GLN A 212 15.18 20.06 -5.32
N ALA A 213 15.44 19.62 -4.08
CA ALA A 213 14.41 19.43 -3.06
C ALA A 213 13.73 20.77 -2.70
N GLY A 214 14.50 21.83 -2.43
CA GLY A 214 13.95 23.16 -2.16
C GLY A 214 13.19 23.77 -3.36
N ASN A 215 13.64 23.50 -4.58
CA ASN A 215 12.91 23.89 -5.80
C ASN A 215 11.60 23.10 -5.96
N LEU A 216 11.58 21.81 -5.61
CA LEU A 216 10.37 20.98 -5.64
C LEU A 216 9.36 21.43 -4.57
N GLU A 217 9.82 21.72 -3.35
CA GLU A 217 9.00 22.26 -2.26
C GLU A 217 8.35 23.59 -2.66
N ASN A 218 9.13 24.53 -3.21
CA ASN A 218 8.61 25.81 -3.69
C ASN A 218 7.59 25.64 -4.82
N ARG A 219 7.82 24.72 -5.77
CA ARG A 219 6.85 24.40 -6.83
C ARG A 219 5.56 23.81 -6.27
N LEU A 220 5.65 22.87 -5.33
CA LEU A 220 4.48 22.28 -4.66
C LEU A 220 3.67 23.36 -3.94
N LYS A 221 4.34 24.21 -3.15
CA LYS A 221 3.71 25.33 -2.42
C LYS A 221 2.98 26.29 -3.36
N GLN A 222 3.60 26.65 -4.49
CA GLN A 222 2.94 27.46 -5.53
C GLN A 222 1.73 26.75 -6.14
N HIS A 223 1.83 25.44 -6.42
CA HIS A 223 0.73 24.67 -7.02
C HIS A 223 -0.45 24.51 -6.06
N THR A 224 -0.20 24.29 -4.76
CA THR A 224 -1.23 24.29 -3.72
C THR A 224 -1.93 25.66 -3.60
N GLN A 225 -1.18 26.76 -3.67
CA GLN A 225 -1.74 28.12 -3.66
C GLN A 225 -2.58 28.42 -4.91
N ASP A 226 -2.18 27.94 -6.09
CA ASP A 226 -2.98 28.06 -7.31
C ASP A 226 -4.27 27.22 -7.25
N LEU A 227 -4.18 25.98 -6.74
CA LEU A 227 -5.33 25.13 -6.47
C LEU A 227 -6.34 25.78 -5.53
N ASP A 228 -5.89 26.34 -4.40
CA ASP A 228 -6.77 27.06 -3.45
C ASP A 228 -7.45 28.27 -4.12
N LYS A 229 -6.71 29.08 -4.88
CA LYS A 229 -7.29 30.21 -5.66
C LYS A 229 -8.32 29.73 -6.68
N ARG A 230 -8.06 28.64 -7.41
CA ARG A 230 -8.97 28.09 -8.41
C ARG A 230 -10.23 27.51 -7.77
N LEU A 231 -10.11 26.81 -6.65
CA LEU A 231 -11.23 26.27 -5.88
C LEU A 231 -12.11 27.38 -5.30
N ARG A 232 -11.52 28.42 -4.69
CA ARG A 232 -12.27 29.59 -4.22
C ARG A 232 -13.05 30.26 -5.35
N LYS A 233 -12.39 30.55 -6.48
CA LYS A 233 -13.04 31.15 -7.66
C LYS A 233 -14.19 30.27 -8.21
N GLN A 234 -14.06 28.95 -8.16
CA GLN A 234 -15.16 28.03 -8.52
C GLN A 234 -16.30 28.08 -7.51
N ALA A 235 -16.01 28.11 -6.21
CA ALA A 235 -17.02 28.23 -5.15
C ALA A 235 -17.78 29.56 -5.23
N ASP A 236 -17.08 30.68 -5.43
CA ASP A 236 -17.67 32.01 -5.63
C ASP A 236 -18.59 32.03 -6.86
N GLY A 237 -18.14 31.45 -7.97
CA GLY A 237 -18.92 31.32 -9.21
C GLY A 237 -20.17 30.43 -9.07
N PHE A 238 -20.04 29.31 -8.36
CA PHE A 238 -21.16 28.44 -8.01
C PHE A 238 -22.19 29.16 -7.12
N SER A 239 -21.72 29.81 -6.04
CA SER A 239 -22.58 30.56 -5.13
C SER A 239 -23.31 31.71 -5.85
N THR A 240 -22.63 32.40 -6.77
CA THR A 240 -23.23 33.46 -7.59
C THR A 240 -24.32 32.90 -8.51
N THR A 241 -24.04 31.80 -9.20
CA THR A 241 -25.00 31.16 -10.12
C THR A 241 -26.21 30.60 -9.38
N LEU A 242 -26.00 30.02 -8.19
CA LEU A 242 -27.06 29.51 -7.33
C LEU A 242 -27.94 30.65 -6.81
N GLY A 243 -27.33 31.74 -6.32
CA GLY A 243 -28.05 32.93 -5.87
C GLY A 243 -28.89 33.56 -6.99
N GLN A 244 -28.33 33.72 -8.19
CA GLN A 244 -29.07 34.21 -9.37
C GLN A 244 -30.24 33.29 -9.74
N ARG A 245 -30.07 31.97 -9.74
CA ARG A 245 -31.16 31.01 -10.01
C ARG A 245 -32.26 31.08 -8.96
N LEU A 246 -31.91 31.14 -7.67
CA LEU A 246 -32.88 31.27 -6.59
C LEU A 246 -33.65 32.59 -6.68
N GLN A 247 -32.99 33.70 -7.03
CA GLN A 247 -33.63 34.99 -7.25
C GLN A 247 -34.58 34.96 -8.46
N GLN A 248 -34.15 34.37 -9.58
CA GLN A 248 -34.99 34.20 -10.77
C GLN A 248 -36.21 33.30 -10.50
N GLN A 249 -36.03 32.19 -9.79
CA GLN A 249 -37.13 31.30 -9.40
C GLN A 249 -38.08 31.99 -8.41
N GLY A 250 -37.57 32.75 -7.45
CA GLY A 250 -38.39 33.54 -6.51
C GLY A 250 -39.22 34.62 -7.22
N ALA A 251 -38.61 35.34 -8.18
CA ALA A 251 -39.32 36.31 -9.00
C ALA A 251 -40.41 35.65 -9.85
N ALA A 252 -40.09 34.60 -10.61
CA ALA A 252 -41.05 33.88 -11.44
C ALA A 252 -42.18 33.23 -10.62
N PHE A 253 -41.89 32.74 -9.40
CA PHE A 253 -42.90 32.22 -8.48
C PHE A 253 -43.84 33.33 -7.98
N THR A 254 -43.29 34.50 -7.64
CA THR A 254 -44.08 35.67 -7.23
C THR A 254 -44.98 36.14 -8.37
N GLU A 255 -44.43 36.29 -9.58
CA GLU A 255 -45.18 36.63 -10.79
C GLU A 255 -46.29 35.61 -11.10
N THR A 256 -46.02 34.31 -10.91
CA THR A 256 -47.03 33.24 -11.06
C THR A 256 -48.14 33.33 -10.01
N LEU A 257 -47.82 33.75 -8.77
CA LEU A 257 -48.81 34.00 -7.73
C LEU A 257 -49.65 35.23 -8.06
N ASP A 258 -49.02 36.34 -8.44
CA ASP A 258 -49.69 37.59 -8.80
C ASP A 258 -50.67 37.37 -9.97
N GLN A 259 -50.23 36.69 -11.04
CA GLN A 259 -51.09 36.29 -12.16
C GLN A 259 -52.26 35.41 -11.73
N ARG A 260 -52.08 34.50 -10.76
CA ARG A 260 -53.16 33.66 -10.22
C ARG A 260 -54.13 34.44 -9.33
N PHE A 261 -53.62 35.41 -8.56
CA PHE A 261 -54.47 36.31 -7.78
C PHE A 261 -55.32 37.19 -8.70
N GLU A 262 -54.73 37.80 -9.72
CA GLU A 262 -55.43 38.62 -10.72
C GLU A 262 -56.47 37.79 -11.49
N GLN A 263 -56.14 36.57 -11.93
CA GLN A 263 -57.11 35.64 -12.53
C GLN A 263 -58.26 35.28 -11.59
N HIS A 264 -57.99 35.09 -10.30
CA HIS A 264 -59.01 34.77 -9.30
C HIS A 264 -59.89 35.98 -8.97
N GLU A 265 -59.31 37.19 -8.95
CA GLU A 265 -60.04 38.45 -8.80
C GLU A 265 -60.98 38.68 -9.99
N GLN A 266 -60.49 38.55 -11.23
CA GLN A 266 -61.32 38.62 -12.44
C GLN A 266 -62.43 37.54 -12.47
N MET A 267 -62.14 36.31 -12.03
CA MET A 267 -63.13 35.25 -11.91
C MET A 267 -64.21 35.59 -10.87
N MET A 268 -63.82 36.17 -9.74
CA MET A 268 -64.75 36.60 -8.70
C MET A 268 -65.59 37.78 -9.18
N GLU A 269 -65.01 38.77 -9.85
CA GLU A 269 -65.74 39.91 -10.44
C GLU A 269 -66.79 39.43 -11.45
N THR A 270 -66.39 38.57 -12.39
CA THR A 270 -67.31 37.94 -13.37
C THR A 270 -68.45 37.19 -12.68
N ARG A 271 -68.17 36.53 -11.54
CA ARG A 271 -69.17 35.83 -10.73
C ARG A 271 -70.08 36.79 -9.95
N PHE A 272 -69.54 37.89 -9.43
CA PHE A 272 -70.33 38.93 -8.76
C PHE A 272 -71.26 39.64 -9.74
N GLU A 273 -70.78 39.98 -10.95
CA GLU A 273 -71.62 40.49 -12.03
C GLU A 273 -72.73 39.49 -12.38
N ALA A 274 -72.41 38.22 -12.61
CA ALA A 274 -73.41 37.19 -12.91
C ALA A 274 -74.45 37.00 -11.79
N VAL A 275 -74.02 37.02 -10.52
CA VAL A 275 -74.94 36.98 -9.36
C VAL A 275 -75.80 38.24 -9.33
N ASN A 276 -75.23 39.42 -9.53
CA ASN A 276 -75.96 40.69 -9.53
C ASN A 276 -77.01 40.75 -10.68
N TYR A 277 -76.66 40.29 -11.88
CA TYR A 277 -77.61 40.12 -12.98
C TYR A 277 -78.74 39.15 -12.62
N SER A 278 -78.43 38.00 -12.01
CA SER A 278 -79.47 37.05 -11.57
C SER A 278 -80.38 37.61 -10.46
N LEU A 279 -79.85 38.45 -9.57
CA LEU A 279 -80.63 39.13 -8.53
C LEU A 279 -81.53 40.23 -9.12
N ILE A 280 -81.05 40.93 -10.15
CA ILE A 280 -81.86 41.87 -10.94
C ILE A 280 -83.00 41.13 -11.67
N GLU A 281 -82.71 40.01 -12.33
CA GLU A 281 -83.71 39.19 -13.01
C GLU A 281 -84.77 38.64 -12.03
N VAL A 282 -84.35 38.14 -10.87
CA VAL A 282 -85.26 37.68 -9.80
C VAL A 282 -86.09 38.84 -9.24
N ARG A 283 -85.50 40.03 -9.04
CA ARG A 283 -86.20 41.24 -8.60
C ARG A 283 -87.26 41.65 -9.61
N ASP A 284 -86.92 41.67 -10.90
CA ASP A 284 -87.82 42.14 -11.96
C ASP A 284 -88.96 41.14 -12.17
N HIS A 285 -88.68 39.83 -12.17
CA HIS A 285 -89.71 38.79 -12.16
C HIS A 285 -90.60 38.83 -10.90
N LEU A 286 -90.08 39.25 -9.74
CA LEU A 286 -90.91 39.51 -8.56
C LEU A 286 -91.77 40.77 -8.73
N SER A 287 -91.28 41.82 -9.38
CA SER A 287 -92.04 43.03 -9.71
C SER A 287 -93.19 42.70 -10.68
N ASP A 288 -92.92 42.02 -11.79
CA ASP A 288 -93.93 41.58 -12.75
C ASP A 288 -95.04 40.73 -12.08
N ARG A 289 -94.65 39.88 -11.12
CA ARG A 289 -95.58 39.08 -10.33
C ARG A 289 -96.39 39.92 -9.34
N LEU A 290 -95.83 40.97 -8.76
CA LEU A 290 -96.55 41.91 -7.90
C LEU A 290 -97.55 42.73 -8.72
N ASP A 291 -97.14 43.30 -9.85
CA ASP A 291 -98.00 44.03 -10.78
C ASP A 291 -99.16 43.14 -11.28
N ALA A 292 -98.88 41.86 -11.58
CA ALA A 292 -99.91 40.90 -11.96
C ALA A 292 -100.87 40.54 -10.81
N ILE A 293 -100.41 40.55 -9.55
CA ILE A 293 -101.25 40.38 -8.35
C ILE A 293 -102.11 41.63 -8.13
N GLU A 294 -101.53 42.82 -8.23
CA GLU A 294 -102.25 44.09 -8.07
C GLU A 294 -103.31 44.27 -9.16
N LYS A 295 -102.99 43.93 -10.43
CA LYS A 295 -103.97 43.89 -11.52
C LYS A 295 -105.12 42.92 -11.23
N ARG A 296 -104.81 41.70 -10.76
CA ARG A 296 -105.84 40.72 -10.36
C ARG A 296 -106.68 41.22 -9.18
N GLN A 297 -106.09 41.92 -8.22
CA GLN A 297 -106.81 42.51 -7.11
C GLN A 297 -107.76 43.61 -7.61
N SER A 298 -107.31 44.49 -8.50
CA SER A 298 -108.18 45.48 -9.15
C SER A 298 -109.30 44.84 -9.98
N GLU A 299 -109.05 43.72 -10.66
CA GLU A 299 -110.08 42.96 -11.38
C GLU A 299 -111.11 42.33 -10.42
N ILE A 300 -110.66 41.79 -9.27
CA ILE A 300 -111.52 41.28 -8.19
C ILE A 300 -112.35 42.41 -7.58
N ASP A 301 -111.76 43.58 -7.30
CA ASP A 301 -112.45 44.72 -6.69
C ASP A 301 -113.50 45.32 -7.64
N GLN A 302 -113.20 45.40 -8.95
CA GLN A 302 -114.17 45.78 -9.98
C GLN A 302 -115.28 44.73 -10.16
N GLY A 303 -114.94 43.44 -10.11
CA GLY A 303 -115.90 42.34 -10.14
C GLY A 303 -116.85 42.40 -8.95
N ASN A 304 -116.32 42.49 -7.74
CA ASN A 304 -117.09 42.68 -6.51
C ASN A 304 -117.98 43.91 -6.58
N THR A 305 -117.47 45.06 -7.05
CA THR A 305 -118.27 46.29 -7.21
C THR A 305 -119.43 46.09 -8.19
N THR A 306 -119.22 45.34 -9.26
CA THR A 306 -120.25 45.00 -10.25
C THR A 306 -121.28 44.05 -9.65
N ASP A 307 -120.85 42.98 -9.00
CA ASP A 307 -121.72 42.01 -8.31
C ASP A 307 -122.54 42.68 -7.19
N PHE A 308 -121.97 43.64 -6.45
CA PHE A 308 -122.69 44.44 -5.46
C PHE A 308 -123.74 45.34 -6.13
N SER A 309 -123.42 45.99 -7.25
CA SER A 309 -124.38 46.81 -8.03
C SER A 309 -125.54 45.97 -8.58
N ASP A 310 -125.25 44.79 -9.15
CA ASP A 310 -126.27 43.84 -9.60
C ASP A 310 -127.09 43.28 -8.43
N MET A 311 -126.47 43.06 -7.27
CA MET A 311 -127.16 42.66 -6.04
C MET A 311 -128.07 43.78 -5.51
N GLU A 312 -127.64 45.05 -5.52
CA GLU A 312 -128.50 46.20 -5.21
C GLU A 312 -129.69 46.29 -6.18
N GLN A 313 -129.47 46.11 -7.49
CA GLN A 313 -130.56 46.07 -8.47
C GLN A 313 -131.54 44.91 -8.21
N ARG A 314 -131.05 43.73 -7.84
CA ARG A 314 -131.89 42.57 -7.49
C ARG A 314 -132.66 42.80 -6.19
N VAL A 315 -132.06 43.44 -5.19
CA VAL A 315 -132.73 43.87 -3.95
C VAL A 315 -133.81 44.90 -4.25
N GLU A 316 -133.57 45.87 -5.14
CA GLU A 316 -134.56 46.86 -5.55
C GLU A 316 -135.71 46.24 -6.39
N GLN A 317 -135.44 45.21 -7.19
CA GLN A 317 -136.49 44.41 -7.85
C GLN A 317 -137.33 43.60 -6.83
N LEU A 318 -136.70 43.02 -5.80
CA LEU A 318 -137.40 42.34 -4.70
C LEU A 318 -138.24 43.32 -3.88
N ARG A 319 -137.72 44.54 -3.65
CA ARG A 319 -138.43 45.63 -2.97
C ARG A 319 -139.70 46.01 -3.75
N LYS A 320 -139.60 46.28 -5.05
CA LYS A 320 -140.77 46.55 -5.92
C LYS A 320 -141.79 45.42 -5.93
N LYS A 321 -141.35 44.15 -5.88
CA LYS A 321 -142.25 43.00 -5.70
C LYS A 321 -142.92 42.97 -4.33
N THR A 322 -142.21 43.35 -3.28
CA THR A 322 -142.74 43.45 -1.91
C THR A 322 -143.76 44.58 -1.79
N ASP A 323 -143.51 45.72 -2.44
CA ASP A 323 -144.43 46.86 -2.48
C ASP A 323 -145.74 46.51 -3.24
N ASP A 324 -145.67 45.77 -4.35
CA ASP A 324 -146.87 45.24 -5.05
C ASP A 324 -147.63 44.20 -4.19
N LEU A 325 -146.90 43.39 -3.41
CA LEU A 325 -147.50 42.43 -2.49
C LEU A 325 -148.19 43.12 -1.31
N SER A 326 -147.59 44.19 -0.77
CA SER A 326 -148.17 45.02 0.30
C SER A 326 -149.44 45.71 -0.16
N ARG A 327 -149.43 46.27 -1.39
CA ARG A 327 -150.60 46.93 -1.99
C ARG A 327 -151.79 45.99 -2.22
N ARG A 328 -151.53 44.68 -2.36
CA ARG A 328 -152.56 43.62 -2.44
C ARG A 328 -153.04 43.14 -1.07
N PHE A 329 -152.38 43.53 0.02
CA PHE A 329 -152.69 43.09 1.39
C PHE A 329 -153.62 44.08 2.11
N ASP A 330 -153.51 45.38 1.84
CA ASP A 330 -154.30 46.43 2.50
C ASP A 330 -155.78 46.51 2.06
N GLU A 331 -156.15 46.02 0.87
CA GLU A 331 -157.49 46.23 0.28
C GLU A 331 -158.49 45.05 0.42
N GLY A 332 -158.39 44.13 1.43
CA GLY A 332 -159.52 43.17 1.54
C GLY A 332 -159.63 42.01 2.55
N VAL A 333 -158.85 41.86 3.64
CA VAL A 333 -158.97 40.65 4.50
C VAL A 333 -158.98 40.80 6.05
N PRO A 334 -159.54 41.86 6.66
CA PRO A 334 -159.91 41.77 8.09
C PRO A 334 -161.38 42.10 8.45
N GLU A 335 -162.32 42.17 7.50
CA GLU A 335 -163.77 42.40 7.80
C GLU A 335 -164.66 41.15 7.62
N ARG A 336 -164.09 39.97 7.30
CA ARG A 336 -164.86 38.72 7.08
C ARG A 336 -164.86 37.72 8.24
N VAL A 337 -164.17 38.02 9.34
CA VAL A 337 -163.85 37.00 10.37
C VAL A 337 -164.52 37.27 11.72
N ASN A 338 -164.81 38.51 12.10
CA ASN A 338 -165.26 38.84 13.47
C ASN A 338 -166.76 38.58 13.71
N ASP A 339 -167.64 38.99 12.81
CA ASP A 339 -169.11 38.94 13.04
C ASP A 339 -169.69 37.52 12.94
N ARG A 340 -168.96 36.59 12.29
CA ARG A 340 -169.46 35.24 12.01
C ARG A 340 -169.23 34.24 13.15
N LEU A 341 -168.70 34.68 14.29
CA LEU A 341 -168.35 33.84 15.44
C LEU A 341 -169.12 34.13 16.73
N ASN A 342 -169.77 35.29 16.88
CA ASN A 342 -170.41 35.66 18.15
C ASN A 342 -171.90 35.24 18.30
N ASP A 343 -172.74 35.35 17.26
CA ASP A 343 -174.20 35.09 17.40
C ASP A 343 -174.74 33.84 16.70
N LEU A 344 -173.88 33.02 16.08
CA LEU A 344 -174.24 31.66 15.62
C LEU A 344 -174.51 30.69 16.80
N LEU A 345 -174.53 31.21 18.04
CA LEU A 345 -174.70 30.47 19.29
C LEU A 345 -175.94 30.88 20.12
N ASN A 346 -176.62 31.99 19.83
CA ASN A 346 -177.75 32.46 20.65
C ASN A 346 -179.15 32.21 20.05
N ASP A 347 -179.36 32.34 18.73
CA ASP A 347 -180.72 32.27 18.15
C ASP A 347 -181.08 30.92 17.51
N MET A 348 -180.18 29.93 17.55
CA MET A 348 -180.35 28.57 17.00
C MET A 348 -181.39 27.71 17.76
N ARG A 349 -182.25 28.29 18.62
CA ARG A 349 -183.13 27.50 19.53
C ARG A 349 -184.57 28.00 19.76
N GLN A 350 -185.01 29.18 19.29
CA GLN A 350 -186.29 29.75 19.74
C GLN A 350 -187.48 29.66 18.73
N THR A 351 -187.29 29.73 17.40
CA THR A 351 -188.41 29.77 16.42
C THR A 351 -188.39 28.68 15.34
N GLN A 352 -188.06 27.46 15.73
CA GLN A 352 -188.29 26.24 14.94
C GLN A 352 -189.80 25.88 14.78
N HIS A 353 -190.74 26.83 14.92
CA HIS A 353 -192.17 26.51 14.95
C HIS A 353 -193.16 27.48 14.28
N GLU A 354 -192.75 28.68 13.86
CA GLU A 354 -193.60 29.61 13.09
C GLU A 354 -192.96 29.88 11.72
N LEU A 355 -193.30 29.11 10.69
CA LEU A 355 -194.39 29.39 9.73
C LEU A 355 -194.12 30.58 8.77
N ARG A 356 -193.56 30.21 7.60
CA ARG A 356 -193.81 30.77 6.24
C ARG A 356 -193.26 32.18 5.91
N ALA A 357 -192.59 32.25 4.74
CA ALA A 357 -192.02 33.43 4.03
C ALA A 357 -190.67 33.93 4.65
N LEU A 358 -189.56 34.29 3.96
CA LEU A 358 -189.13 34.57 2.55
C LEU A 358 -187.64 34.02 2.34
N ALA A 359 -186.79 34.32 1.33
CA ALA A 359 -185.41 33.69 1.11
C ALA A 359 -184.39 34.59 0.31
N PRO A 360 -183.10 34.25 -0.12
CA PRO A 360 -182.25 33.00 -0.15
C PRO A 360 -180.67 33.18 0.06
N LEU A 361 -179.78 32.33 -0.56
CA LEU A 361 -178.26 32.40 -0.86
C LEU A 361 -177.27 31.31 -0.26
N VAL A 362 -176.04 31.01 -0.83
CA VAL A 362 -175.37 29.62 -0.92
C VAL A 362 -173.75 29.42 -0.88
N THR A 363 -173.13 28.51 -0.02
CA THR A 363 -171.83 27.60 -0.05
C THR A 363 -170.29 27.90 0.40
N ARG A 364 -169.46 26.94 1.04
CA ARG A 364 -167.90 26.76 1.08
C ARG A 364 -167.15 25.49 1.81
N ILE A 365 -165.80 25.47 2.20
CA ILE A 365 -164.74 24.32 2.25
C ILE A 365 -163.44 24.31 3.25
N HIS A 366 -162.70 23.16 3.54
CA HIS A 366 -161.17 22.85 3.79
C HIS A 366 -160.51 21.98 5.02
N ALA A 367 -159.16 21.59 5.09
CA ALA A 367 -158.43 20.58 6.05
C ALA A 367 -156.82 20.65 6.38
N SER A 368 -156.08 19.64 7.04
CA SER A 368 -154.61 19.67 7.58
C SER A 368 -153.68 18.33 7.79
N VAL A 369 -152.52 18.27 8.58
CA VAL A 369 -151.29 17.29 8.61
C VAL A 369 -150.51 16.95 9.98
N GLU A 370 -149.72 15.82 10.12
CA GLU A 370 -148.57 15.57 11.12
C GLU A 370 -147.62 14.32 10.82
N ASP A 371 -146.26 14.40 10.64
CA ASP A 371 -145.21 13.30 10.78
C ASP A 371 -143.72 13.69 10.41
N MET A 372 -142.74 13.80 11.34
CA MET A 372 -141.31 14.13 11.02
C MET A 372 -140.27 13.96 12.19
N ARG A 373 -139.36 12.94 12.21
CA ARG A 373 -138.17 12.97 13.14
C ARG A 373 -136.88 12.14 12.88
N ASP A 374 -136.91 10.82 12.71
CA ASP A 374 -135.84 9.96 13.31
C ASP A 374 -134.51 9.65 12.53
N ASN A 375 -134.24 10.23 11.36
CA ASN A 375 -133.22 9.66 10.43
C ASN A 375 -131.77 10.21 10.49
N GLN A 376 -131.42 11.11 11.42
CA GLN A 376 -130.19 11.95 11.32
C GLN A 376 -128.87 11.37 11.90
N LEU A 377 -128.84 10.22 12.58
CA LEU A 377 -127.65 9.76 13.33
C LEU A 377 -126.82 8.62 12.69
N ARG A 378 -127.20 8.11 11.51
CA ARG A 378 -126.70 6.80 11.01
C ARG A 378 -125.49 6.84 10.05
N GLU A 379 -125.16 7.98 9.44
CA GLU A 379 -124.24 8.01 8.26
C GLU A 379 -122.73 8.20 8.59
N VAL A 380 -122.37 8.77 9.75
CA VAL A 380 -120.97 9.17 10.04
C VAL A 380 -120.02 8.01 10.38
N ASN A 381 -120.52 6.93 10.99
CA ASN A 381 -119.67 5.91 11.64
C ASN A 381 -118.97 4.95 10.66
N LEU A 382 -119.43 4.87 9.40
CA LEU A 382 -118.94 3.87 8.44
C LEU A 382 -117.71 4.32 7.64
N ARG A 383 -117.49 5.63 7.42
CA ARG A 383 -116.36 6.14 6.60
C ARG A 383 -115.01 6.18 7.30
N LEU A 384 -114.96 6.15 8.65
CA LEU A 384 -113.70 6.14 9.40
C LEU A 384 -113.05 4.75 9.45
N ARG A 385 -113.86 3.67 9.47
CA ARG A 385 -113.37 2.29 9.62
C ARG A 385 -112.62 1.78 8.40
N SER A 386 -112.96 2.24 7.19
CA SER A 386 -112.28 1.82 5.96
C SER A 386 -110.87 2.41 5.79
N LEU A 387 -110.56 3.54 6.44
CA LEU A 387 -109.26 4.21 6.26
C LEU A 387 -108.14 3.58 7.12
N ASP A 388 -108.45 3.04 8.31
CA ASP A 388 -107.46 2.38 9.19
C ASP A 388 -107.00 1.02 8.64
N ILE A 389 -107.94 0.21 8.14
CA ILE A 389 -107.64 -1.12 7.57
C ILE A 389 -106.65 -1.02 6.40
N SER A 390 -106.89 -0.12 5.45
CA SER A 390 -106.03 0.03 4.26
C SER A 390 -104.62 0.53 4.58
N GLN A 391 -104.43 1.32 5.65
CA GLN A 391 -103.09 1.76 6.08
C GLN A 391 -102.26 0.61 6.69
N ARG A 392 -102.88 -0.23 7.52
CA ARG A 392 -102.19 -1.38 8.16
C ARG A 392 -101.73 -2.42 7.14
N LEU A 393 -102.54 -2.66 6.10
CA LEU A 393 -102.21 -3.59 5.00
C LEU A 393 -100.97 -3.14 4.20
N LEU A 394 -100.84 -1.84 3.95
CA LEU A 394 -99.70 -1.23 3.26
C LEU A 394 -98.37 -1.45 4.01
N ILE A 395 -98.42 -1.50 5.34
CA ILE A 395 -97.25 -1.75 6.19
C ILE A 395 -96.85 -3.23 6.18
N ASN A 396 -97.81 -4.16 6.12
CA ASN A 396 -97.52 -5.60 6.08
C ASN A 396 -96.92 -6.03 4.73
N GLY A 397 -97.44 -5.53 3.61
CA GLY A 397 -96.94 -5.87 2.28
C GLY A 397 -95.52 -5.35 1.97
N SER A 398 -95.03 -4.35 2.73
CA SER A 398 -93.73 -3.70 2.49
C SER A 398 -92.61 -4.16 3.44
N ARG A 399 -92.91 -4.93 4.49
CA ARG A 399 -91.90 -5.42 5.47
C ARG A 399 -91.30 -6.76 5.04
N GLN A 400 -90.00 -6.75 4.75
CA GLN A 400 -89.22 -7.98 4.48
C GLN A 400 -88.55 -8.59 5.74
N SER A 401 -88.54 -7.88 6.88
CA SER A 401 -88.15 -8.42 8.19
C SER A 401 -88.77 -7.59 9.31
N GLY A 402 -89.13 -8.26 10.42
CA GLY A 402 -89.87 -7.66 11.55
C GLY A 402 -91.39 -7.85 11.46
N GLY A 403 -92.04 -7.87 12.64
CA GLY A 403 -93.44 -8.26 12.79
C GLY A 403 -94.44 -7.48 11.92
N TRP A 404 -95.38 -8.19 11.31
CA TRP A 404 -96.59 -7.63 10.71
C TRP A 404 -97.49 -6.98 11.78
N LEU A 405 -98.21 -5.93 11.38
CA LEU A 405 -99.26 -5.30 12.16
C LEU A 405 -100.58 -6.08 12.00
N GLU A 406 -101.35 -6.16 13.06
CA GLU A 406 -102.67 -6.77 12.99
C GLU A 406 -103.65 -5.93 12.18
N ILE A 407 -104.45 -6.62 11.36
CA ILE A 407 -105.53 -6.07 10.54
C ILE A 407 -106.85 -6.39 11.24
N PRO A 408 -107.76 -5.43 11.47
CA PRO A 408 -109.07 -5.74 12.01
C PRO A 408 -110.02 -6.28 10.93
N ASN A 409 -111.04 -7.02 11.34
CA ASN A 409 -112.08 -7.53 10.43
C ASN A 409 -113.04 -6.40 9.97
N ALA A 410 -114.03 -6.73 9.13
CA ALA A 410 -115.00 -5.75 8.60
C ALA A 410 -115.87 -5.06 9.68
N ASN A 411 -115.97 -5.65 10.88
CA ASN A 411 -116.68 -5.08 12.02
C ASN A 411 -115.78 -4.20 12.91
N GLY A 412 -114.47 -4.19 12.68
CA GLY A 412 -113.48 -3.39 13.42
C GLY A 412 -112.79 -4.12 14.59
N GLU A 413 -112.85 -5.46 14.64
CA GLU A 413 -112.30 -6.27 15.74
C GLU A 413 -110.92 -6.85 15.38
N PHE A 414 -110.05 -7.08 16.37
CA PHE A 414 -108.68 -7.58 16.18
C PHE A 414 -108.52 -9.06 16.61
N PRO A 415 -107.73 -9.87 15.88
CA PRO A 415 -107.64 -11.32 16.09
C PRO A 415 -106.99 -11.73 17.43
N THR A 416 -106.06 -10.93 17.97
CA THR A 416 -105.40 -11.21 19.26
C THR A 416 -106.17 -10.66 20.47
N GLN A 417 -107.26 -9.92 20.24
CA GLN A 417 -108.06 -9.27 21.28
C GLN A 417 -109.42 -9.97 21.54
N LEU A 418 -109.61 -11.15 20.94
CA LEU A 418 -110.78 -12.01 21.16
C LEU A 418 -110.73 -12.68 22.54
N GLU A 419 -111.90 -13.04 23.06
CA GLU A 419 -112.07 -13.79 24.33
C GLU A 419 -111.30 -15.14 24.34
N ASN A 420 -111.13 -15.75 23.16
CA ASN A 420 -110.16 -16.80 22.89
C ASN A 420 -109.20 -16.31 21.78
N PRO A 421 -108.07 -15.66 22.12
CA PRO A 421 -107.25 -14.93 21.16
C PRO A 421 -106.57 -15.87 20.17
N LEU A 422 -106.40 -15.40 18.93
CA LEU A 422 -105.61 -16.09 17.92
C LEU A 422 -104.12 -15.75 18.08
N PRO A 423 -103.19 -16.68 17.80
CA PRO A 423 -101.75 -16.42 17.94
C PRO A 423 -101.28 -15.37 16.93
N ALA A 424 -100.55 -14.36 17.40
CA ALA A 424 -100.14 -13.21 16.58
C ALA A 424 -99.26 -13.63 15.38
N ILE A 425 -99.73 -13.36 14.16
CA ILE A 425 -98.99 -13.66 12.93
C ILE A 425 -98.04 -12.50 12.62
N GLY A 426 -96.77 -12.66 12.98
CA GLY A 426 -95.73 -11.66 12.72
C GLY A 426 -95.06 -11.75 11.35
N SER A 427 -95.22 -12.84 10.58
CA SER A 427 -94.56 -13.03 9.28
C SER A 427 -95.21 -14.12 8.44
N THR A 428 -94.81 -14.23 7.17
CA THR A 428 -95.18 -15.35 6.28
C THR A 428 -94.81 -16.70 6.91
N ASP A 429 -93.65 -16.80 7.57
CA ASP A 429 -93.16 -18.05 8.16
C ASP A 429 -93.97 -18.45 9.39
N ALA A 430 -94.33 -17.47 10.23
CA ALA A 430 -95.22 -17.68 11.37
C ALA A 430 -96.63 -18.12 10.93
N MET A 431 -97.11 -17.62 9.79
CA MET A 431 -98.38 -18.06 9.19
C MET A 431 -98.31 -19.51 8.68
N GLY A 432 -97.22 -19.89 7.98
CA GLY A 432 -97.04 -21.24 7.46
C GLY A 432 -96.97 -22.32 8.56
N ALA A 433 -96.47 -21.92 9.74
CA ALA A 433 -96.34 -22.76 10.94
C ALA A 433 -97.64 -22.96 11.75
N LEU A 434 -98.76 -22.34 11.37
CA LEU A 434 -100.06 -22.58 12.01
C LEU A 434 -100.54 -24.01 11.78
N ASN A 435 -101.11 -24.63 12.82
CA ASN A 435 -101.88 -25.86 12.63
C ASN A 435 -103.23 -25.54 11.95
N ASP A 436 -103.87 -26.58 11.42
CA ASP A 436 -105.05 -26.40 10.56
C ASP A 436 -106.26 -25.86 11.33
N PHE A 437 -106.36 -26.18 12.63
CA PHE A 437 -107.30 -25.58 13.57
C PHE A 437 -107.14 -24.05 13.66
N PHE A 438 -105.94 -23.52 13.90
CA PHE A 438 -105.72 -22.07 13.97
C PHE A 438 -105.84 -21.38 12.60
N LEU A 439 -105.44 -22.06 11.51
CA LEU A 439 -105.58 -21.55 10.15
C LEU A 439 -107.05 -21.27 9.80
N HIS A 440 -107.92 -22.28 9.97
CA HIS A 440 -109.35 -22.17 9.70
C HIS A 440 -110.03 -21.13 10.60
N ARG A 441 -109.60 -21.03 11.87
CA ARG A 441 -110.12 -20.03 12.80
C ARG A 441 -109.72 -18.60 12.39
N TYR A 442 -108.56 -18.42 11.74
CA TYR A 442 -108.14 -17.14 11.14
C TYR A 442 -108.90 -16.78 9.85
N THR A 443 -109.12 -17.74 8.95
CA THR A 443 -109.86 -17.50 7.69
C THR A 443 -111.33 -17.21 7.96
N ARG A 444 -111.95 -17.91 8.91
CA ARG A 444 -113.31 -17.63 9.38
C ARG A 444 -113.43 -16.25 10.03
N PHE A 445 -112.45 -15.84 10.85
CA PHE A 445 -112.42 -14.51 11.48
C PHE A 445 -112.44 -13.34 10.46
N TYR A 446 -111.78 -13.52 9.31
CA TYR A 446 -111.75 -12.53 8.22
C TYR A 446 -112.84 -12.72 7.15
N GLY A 447 -113.73 -13.71 7.30
CA GLY A 447 -114.80 -13.99 6.35
C GLY A 447 -114.29 -14.50 4.99
N LEU A 448 -113.21 -15.28 4.99
CA LEU A 448 -112.57 -15.85 3.79
C LEU A 448 -113.14 -17.23 3.38
N GLU A 449 -114.13 -17.72 4.13
CA GLU A 449 -114.81 -19.00 3.91
C GLU A 449 -116.34 -18.80 3.88
N ALA A 450 -117.07 -19.80 3.41
CA ALA A 450 -118.54 -19.77 3.36
C ALA A 450 -119.16 -19.85 4.76
N ALA A 451 -120.30 -19.19 4.95
CA ALA A 451 -120.93 -18.98 6.28
C ALA A 451 -121.46 -20.26 6.95
N ASP A 452 -121.54 -21.37 6.20
CA ASP A 452 -122.04 -22.68 6.59
C ASP A 452 -120.93 -23.69 6.97
N ALA A 453 -119.66 -23.27 7.01
CA ALA A 453 -118.55 -24.09 7.48
C ALA A 453 -118.65 -24.41 8.99
N VAL A 454 -118.52 -25.71 9.32
CA VAL A 454 -118.62 -26.26 10.68
C VAL A 454 -117.28 -26.12 11.41
N GLU A 455 -117.31 -25.61 12.64
CA GLU A 455 -116.09 -25.39 13.44
C GLU A 455 -115.49 -26.71 13.94
N PRO A 456 -114.21 -27.00 13.64
CA PRO A 456 -113.55 -28.23 14.04
C PRO A 456 -113.06 -28.19 15.50
N GLN A 457 -112.94 -29.37 16.10
CA GLN A 457 -112.30 -29.55 17.41
C GLN A 457 -110.78 -29.73 17.26
N ASN A 458 -110.03 -29.71 18.36
CA ASN A 458 -108.57 -29.87 18.37
C ASN A 458 -108.10 -31.11 17.58
N ASP A 459 -106.91 -31.01 16.98
CA ASP A 459 -106.25 -32.02 16.13
C ASP A 459 -106.98 -32.38 14.81
N TRP A 460 -107.86 -31.50 14.32
CA TRP A 460 -108.38 -31.55 12.96
C TRP A 460 -107.31 -31.22 11.90
N LEU A 461 -107.40 -31.86 10.74
CA LEU A 461 -106.49 -31.73 9.60
C LEU A 461 -107.28 -31.40 8.32
N LEU A 462 -106.80 -30.41 7.58
CA LEU A 462 -107.30 -30.03 6.26
C LEU A 462 -106.70 -30.94 5.17
N ALA A 463 -107.41 -31.07 4.04
CA ALA A 463 -106.79 -31.66 2.86
C ALA A 463 -105.65 -30.73 2.38
N PRO A 464 -104.49 -31.25 1.93
CA PRO A 464 -103.31 -30.43 1.64
C PRO A 464 -103.54 -29.29 0.64
N ALA A 465 -104.37 -29.51 -0.38
CA ALA A 465 -104.74 -28.49 -1.38
C ALA A 465 -105.59 -27.36 -0.77
N ASP A 466 -106.53 -27.68 0.11
CA ASP A 466 -107.39 -26.70 0.78
C ASP A 466 -106.57 -25.87 1.79
N ARG A 467 -105.61 -26.51 2.49
CA ARG A 467 -104.68 -25.82 3.39
C ARG A 467 -103.85 -24.75 2.67
N GLU A 468 -103.27 -25.05 1.50
CA GLU A 468 -102.52 -24.04 0.73
C GLU A 468 -103.41 -22.92 0.20
N ASN A 469 -104.62 -23.23 -0.28
CA ASN A 469 -105.58 -22.23 -0.74
C ASN A 469 -105.96 -21.26 0.39
N LEU A 470 -106.26 -21.77 1.59
CA LEU A 470 -106.59 -20.96 2.76
C LEU A 470 -105.41 -20.11 3.26
N LEU A 471 -104.18 -20.67 3.28
CA LEU A 471 -102.96 -19.89 3.58
C LEU A 471 -102.73 -18.78 2.56
N SER A 472 -102.93 -19.04 1.28
CA SER A 472 -102.77 -18.04 0.20
C SER A 472 -103.80 -16.92 0.32
N ALA A 473 -105.07 -17.26 0.59
CA ALA A 473 -106.14 -16.31 0.82
C ALA A 473 -105.88 -15.44 2.06
N LEU A 474 -105.47 -16.05 3.17
CA LEU A 474 -105.14 -15.35 4.42
C LEU A 474 -103.94 -14.41 4.24
N ARG A 475 -102.88 -14.86 3.55
CA ARG A 475 -101.72 -14.03 3.21
C ARG A 475 -102.10 -12.84 2.34
N THR A 476 -102.93 -13.06 1.34
CA THR A 476 -103.44 -11.99 0.45
C THR A 476 -104.24 -10.97 1.25
N TYR A 477 -105.16 -11.42 2.11
CA TYR A 477 -105.96 -10.54 2.98
C TYR A 477 -105.09 -9.69 3.90
N LEU A 478 -103.99 -10.23 4.45
CA LEU A 478 -103.17 -9.55 5.45
C LEU A 478 -102.05 -8.65 4.88
N THR A 479 -101.79 -8.69 3.57
CA THR A 479 -100.65 -7.99 2.96
C THR A 479 -100.98 -7.09 1.76
N GLN A 480 -102.19 -7.17 1.19
CA GLN A 480 -102.58 -6.36 0.03
C GLN A 480 -103.63 -5.31 0.42
N PRO A 481 -103.38 -4.00 0.19
CA PRO A 481 -104.39 -2.97 0.40
C PRO A 481 -105.63 -3.21 -0.46
N ARG A 482 -106.81 -3.07 0.13
CA ARG A 482 -108.07 -2.99 -0.59
C ARG A 482 -108.41 -1.52 -0.87
N LEU A 483 -108.86 -1.25 -2.09
CA LEU A 483 -109.59 -0.06 -2.52
C LEU A 483 -111.04 -0.46 -2.80
#